data_AF-A0A843IDR3-F1
#
_entry.id   AF-A0A843IDR3-F1
#
_cell.length_a   1.000
_cell.length_b   1.000
_cell.length_c   1.000
_cell.angle_alpha   90.00
_cell.angle_beta   90.00
_cell.angle_gamma   90.00
#
_symmetry.space_group_name_H-M   'P 1'
#
loop_
_entity.id
_entity.type
_entity.pdbx_description
1 polymer ?
#
loop_
_entity_poly.entity_id
_entity_poly.type
_entity_poly.pdbx_seq_one_letter_code
_entity_poly.pdbx_strand_id
1 'polypeptide(L)'
;MAKDMMGKVAIWAFIIGALIALLVGLWQAYTLEQNEQPVFTTDMGGWIAWILAILGAIVGLLAMLGKGTITKSEIPAFLMAGIALLVMYGTFQGFSIDPWIGSLFKGVSQALAIFIAPAVGILAIKAIWDIGKDE
;
A
#
# COMPACT_ATOMS: atom_id res chain seq x y z
N MET A 1 28.99 -3.39 -1.55
CA MET A 1 28.17 -3.62 -2.76
C MET A 1 26.76 -4.11 -2.46
N ALA A 2 26.54 -5.24 -1.77
CA ALA A 2 25.17 -5.76 -1.52
C ALA A 2 24.24 -4.84 -0.70
N LYS A 3 24.78 -4.08 0.27
CA LYS A 3 24.02 -3.12 1.09
C LYS A 3 23.44 -1.96 0.26
N ASP A 4 24.15 -1.54 -0.78
CA ASP A 4 23.72 -0.49 -1.72
C ASP A 4 22.67 -1.02 -2.71
N MET A 5 22.78 -2.28 -3.15
CA MET A 5 21.80 -2.92 -4.02
C MET A 5 20.44 -3.13 -3.32
N MET A 6 20.42 -3.64 -2.08
CA MET A 6 19.17 -3.88 -1.35
C MET A 6 18.40 -2.59 -1.07
N GLY A 7 19.10 -1.50 -0.73
CA GLY A 7 18.47 -0.18 -0.56
C GLY A 7 17.83 0.33 -1.85
N LYS A 8 18.54 0.19 -2.99
CA LYS A 8 17.99 0.54 -4.31
C LYS A 8 16.76 -0.30 -4.67
N VAL A 9 16.77 -1.60 -4.38
CA VAL A 9 15.61 -2.47 -4.62
C VAL A 9 14.41 -2.03 -3.80
N ALA A 10 14.58 -1.66 -2.53
CA ALA A 10 13.48 -1.15 -1.71
C ALA A 10 12.89 0.15 -2.27
N ILE A 11 13.74 1.08 -2.72
CA ILE A 11 13.33 2.35 -3.32
C ILE A 11 12.52 2.10 -4.58
N TRP A 12 13.03 1.27 -5.49
CA TRP A 12 12.34 0.97 -6.74
C TRP A 12 11.05 0.18 -6.52
N ALA A 13 11.04 -0.78 -5.59
CA ALA A 13 9.82 -1.52 -5.23
C ALA A 13 8.74 -0.57 -4.69
N PHE A 14 9.13 0.42 -3.88
CA PHE A 14 8.19 1.41 -3.36
C PHE A 14 7.64 2.31 -4.47
N ILE A 15 8.52 2.89 -5.29
CA ILE A 15 8.14 3.82 -6.35
C ILE A 15 7.26 3.12 -7.41
N ILE A 16 7.68 1.93 -7.86
CA ILE A 16 6.94 1.15 -8.86
C ILE A 16 5.60 0.71 -8.28
N GLY A 17 5.56 0.20 -7.05
CA GLY A 17 4.32 -0.20 -6.38
C GLY A 17 3.35 0.97 -6.23
N ALA A 18 3.83 2.13 -5.78
CA ALA A 18 3.02 3.34 -5.64
C ALA A 18 2.49 3.84 -6.99
N LEU A 19 3.31 3.85 -8.04
CA LEU A 19 2.89 4.25 -9.38
C LEU A 19 1.82 3.31 -9.93
N ILE A 20 2.01 2.00 -9.83
CA ILE A 20 1.00 1.01 -10.27
C ILE A 20 -0.29 1.19 -9.47
N ALA A 21 -0.20 1.34 -8.15
CA ALA A 21 -1.38 1.54 -7.31
C ALA A 21 -2.15 2.81 -7.69
N LEU A 22 -1.46 3.92 -7.98
CA LEU A 22 -2.11 5.15 -8.43
C LEU A 22 -2.80 4.98 -9.79
N LEU A 23 -2.12 4.39 -10.78
CA LEU A 23 -2.69 4.19 -12.12
C LEU A 23 -3.90 3.24 -12.09
N VAL A 24 -3.77 2.12 -11.37
CA VAL A 24 -4.85 1.15 -11.21
C VAL A 24 -5.98 1.74 -10.37
N GLY A 25 -5.67 2.54 -9.35
CA GLY A 25 -6.65 3.23 -8.53
C GLY A 25 -7.49 4.24 -9.32
N LEU A 26 -6.85 4.98 -10.23
CA LEU A 26 -7.54 5.87 -11.18
C LEU A 26 -8.39 5.07 -12.18
N TRP A 27 -7.88 3.94 -12.68
CA TRP A 27 -8.65 3.07 -13.58
C TRP A 27 -9.87 2.47 -12.88
N GLN A 28 -9.71 1.97 -11.65
CA GLN A 28 -10.79 1.51 -10.79
C GLN A 28 -11.82 2.63 -10.53
N ALA A 29 -11.37 3.85 -10.26
CA ALA A 29 -12.26 4.99 -10.07
C ALA A 29 -13.09 5.29 -11.32
N TYR A 30 -12.47 5.23 -12.50
CA TYR A 30 -13.16 5.41 -13.77
C TYR A 30 -14.22 4.33 -14.01
N THR A 31 -13.90 3.05 -13.79
CA THR A 31 -14.88 1.97 -14.00
C THR A 31 -16.04 2.03 -13.02
N LEU A 32 -15.78 2.42 -11.76
CA LEU A 32 -16.83 2.64 -10.75
C LEU A 32 -17.79 3.77 -11.17
N GLU A 33 -17.26 4.89 -11.66
CA GLU A 33 -18.09 6.03 -12.09
C GLU A 33 -18.98 5.68 -13.29
N GLN A 34 -18.48 4.87 -14.21
CA GLN A 34 -19.23 4.41 -15.37
C GLN A 34 -20.19 3.25 -15.06
N ASN A 35 -20.30 2.82 -13.80
CA ASN A 35 -21.05 1.62 -13.39
C ASN A 35 -20.63 0.34 -14.14
N GLU A 36 -19.35 0.27 -14.53
CA GLU A 36 -18.74 -0.92 -15.13
C GLU A 36 -18.28 -1.90 -14.04
N GLN A 37 -17.81 -3.07 -14.46
CA GLN A 37 -17.23 -4.01 -13.51
C GLN A 37 -15.97 -3.41 -12.86
N PRO A 38 -15.88 -3.40 -11.51
CA PRO A 38 -14.69 -2.94 -10.82
C PRO A 38 -13.44 -3.72 -11.25
N VAL A 39 -12.32 -3.03 -11.46
CA VAL A 39 -11.05 -3.64 -11.88
C VAL A 39 -10.67 -4.81 -10.97
N PHE A 40 -10.68 -4.59 -9.65
CA PHE A 40 -10.27 -5.61 -8.67
C PHE A 40 -11.21 -6.82 -8.53
N THR A 41 -12.38 -6.82 -9.19
CA THR A 41 -13.26 -8.00 -9.25
C THR A 41 -13.03 -8.86 -10.49
N THR A 42 -12.17 -8.42 -11.40
CA THR A 42 -11.78 -9.19 -12.60
C THR A 42 -10.57 -10.08 -12.33
N ASP A 43 -10.37 -11.11 -13.16
CA ASP A 43 -9.17 -11.98 -13.08
C ASP A 43 -7.87 -11.18 -13.19
N MET A 44 -7.82 -10.21 -14.12
CA MET A 44 -6.68 -9.31 -14.28
C MET A 44 -6.44 -8.47 -13.04
N GLY A 45 -7.50 -7.92 -12.44
CA GLY A 45 -7.43 -7.17 -11.19
C GLY A 45 -6.91 -8.00 -10.01
N GLY A 46 -7.27 -9.29 -9.95
CA GLY A 46 -6.72 -10.22 -8.97
C GLY A 46 -5.20 -10.37 -9.07
N TRP A 47 -4.66 -10.51 -10.29
CA TRP A 47 -3.21 -10.55 -10.51
C TRP A 47 -2.52 -9.23 -10.16
N ILE A 48 -3.14 -8.09 -10.49
CA ILE A 48 -2.63 -6.77 -10.11
C ILE A 48 -2.58 -6.63 -8.58
N ALA A 49 -3.63 -7.05 -7.88
CA ALA A 49 -3.68 -7.03 -6.42
C ALA A 49 -2.56 -7.87 -5.80
N TRP A 50 -2.27 -9.05 -6.36
CA TRP A 50 -1.13 -9.88 -5.95
C TRP A 50 0.21 -9.18 -6.15
N ILE A 51 0.43 -8.55 -7.30
CA ILE A 51 1.66 -7.80 -7.59
C ILE A 51 1.84 -6.68 -6.57
N LEU A 52 0.81 -5.88 -6.32
CA LEU A 52 0.84 -4.80 -5.34
C LEU A 52 1.13 -5.34 -3.93
N ALA A 53 0.46 -6.41 -3.51
CA ALA A 53 0.67 -7.00 -2.20
C ALA A 53 2.11 -7.54 -2.03
N ILE A 54 2.66 -8.19 -3.06
CA ILE A 54 4.04 -8.70 -3.04
C ILE A 54 5.05 -7.54 -2.97
N LEU A 55 4.86 -6.49 -3.77
CA LEU A 55 5.72 -5.29 -3.72
C LEU A 55 5.66 -4.62 -2.34
N GLY A 56 4.46 -4.52 -1.76
CA GLY A 56 4.24 -4.05 -0.40
C GLY A 56 5.00 -4.88 0.64
N ALA A 57 4.90 -6.21 0.54
CA ALA A 57 5.61 -7.12 1.43
C ALA A 57 7.13 -6.97 1.31
N ILE A 58 7.67 -6.84 0.09
CA ILE A 58 9.10 -6.59 -0.14
C ILE A 58 9.55 -5.30 0.54
N VAL A 59 8.78 -4.21 0.39
CA VAL A 59 9.07 -2.94 1.07
C VAL A 59 9.08 -3.12 2.59
N GLY A 60 8.05 -3.79 3.15
CA GLY A 60 7.95 -4.06 4.58
C GLY A 60 9.11 -4.88 5.13
N LEU A 61 9.48 -5.97 4.44
CA LEU A 61 10.59 -6.84 4.84
C LEU A 61 11.93 -6.10 4.79
N LEU A 62 12.20 -5.34 3.72
CA LEU A 62 13.45 -4.59 3.60
C LEU A 62 13.54 -3.46 4.63
N ALA A 63 12.43 -2.80 4.94
CA ALA A 63 12.33 -1.81 6.01
C ALA A 63 12.56 -2.47 7.39
N MET A 64 11.95 -3.62 7.65
CA MET A 64 12.16 -4.39 8.89
C MET A 64 13.65 -4.72 9.08
N LEU A 65 14.35 -5.12 8.03
CA LEU A 65 15.78 -5.45 8.07
C LEU A 65 16.71 -4.22 8.16
N GLY A 66 16.17 -3.00 8.17
CA GLY A 66 16.95 -1.76 8.18
C GLY A 66 17.75 -1.55 6.88
N LYS A 67 17.30 -2.17 5.78
CA LYS A 67 17.91 -2.10 4.44
C LYS A 67 16.96 -1.50 3.41
N GLY A 68 15.97 -0.74 3.87
CA GLY A 68 14.88 -0.22 3.05
C GLY A 68 14.91 1.29 2.84
N THR A 69 13.86 1.78 2.20
CA THR A 69 13.48 3.19 2.08
C THR A 69 13.17 3.86 3.42
N ILE A 70 12.65 3.08 4.37
CA ILE A 70 12.14 3.57 5.65
C ILE A 70 13.25 3.38 6.69
N THR A 71 13.78 4.49 7.20
CA THR A 71 14.75 4.46 8.29
C THR A 71 14.06 4.15 9.63
N LYS A 72 14.81 3.71 10.65
CA LYS A 72 14.24 3.40 11.97
C LYS A 72 13.44 4.57 12.57
N SER A 73 13.91 5.79 12.40
CA SER A 73 13.23 7.02 12.85
C SER A 73 11.93 7.33 12.10
N GLU A 74 11.77 6.80 10.89
CA GLU A 74 10.59 7.04 10.04
C GLU A 74 9.52 5.95 10.19
N ILE A 75 9.83 4.81 10.84
CA ILE A 75 8.87 3.71 11.05
C ILE A 75 7.57 4.20 11.70
N PRO A 76 7.58 5.01 12.79
CA PRO A 76 6.35 5.49 13.40
C PRO A 76 5.52 6.35 12.44
N ALA A 77 6.16 7.26 11.71
CA ALA A 77 5.49 8.12 10.74
C ALA A 77 4.91 7.31 9.57
N PHE A 78 5.65 6.32 9.07
CA PHE A 78 5.19 5.40 8.02
C PHE A 78 3.98 4.58 8.48
N LEU A 79 4.03 3.99 9.68
CA LEU A 79 2.91 3.24 10.24
C LEU A 79 1.67 4.12 10.40
N MET A 80 1.83 5.35 10.91
CA MET A 80 0.72 6.30 11.03
C MET A 80 0.10 6.65 9.67
N ALA A 81 0.91 6.99 8.68
CA ALA A 81 0.43 7.28 7.33
C ALA A 81 -0.24 6.05 6.69
N GLY A 82 0.34 4.87 6.86
CA GLY A 82 -0.21 3.62 6.35
C GLY A 82 -1.55 3.27 7.00
N ILE A 83 -1.68 3.39 8.32
CA ILE A 83 -2.94 3.19 9.04
C ILE A 83 -3.99 4.20 8.57
N ALA A 84 -3.64 5.48 8.46
CA ALA A 84 -4.56 6.50 7.96
C ALA A 84 -5.10 6.14 6.57
N LEU A 85 -4.24 5.62 5.69
CA LEU A 85 -4.63 5.17 4.36
C LEU A 85 -5.53 3.93 4.39
N LEU A 86 -5.27 2.95 5.26
CA LEU A 86 -6.14 1.78 5.44
C LEU A 86 -7.52 2.18 5.98
N VAL A 87 -7.56 3.15 6.90
CA VAL A 87 -8.80 3.72 7.41
C VAL A 87 -9.54 4.45 6.30
N MET A 88 -8.86 5.27 5.50
CA MET A 88 -9.47 5.94 4.34
C MET A 88 -10.16 4.95 3.41
N TYR A 89 -9.50 3.82 3.08
CA TYR A 89 -10.12 2.78 2.27
C TYR A 89 -11.43 2.27 2.88
N GLY A 90 -11.43 1.95 4.18
CA GLY A 90 -12.64 1.53 4.89
C GLY A 90 -13.74 2.59 4.87
N THR A 91 -13.39 3.87 5.08
CA THR A 91 -14.32 4.99 5.07
C THR A 91 -14.97 5.19 3.70
N PHE A 92 -14.20 5.16 2.61
CA PHE A 92 -14.72 5.44 1.27
C PHE A 92 -15.45 4.25 0.60
N GLN A 93 -15.48 3.07 1.22
CA GLN A 93 -16.28 1.95 0.69
C GLN A 93 -17.79 2.22 0.73
N GLY A 94 -18.27 2.89 1.78
CA GLY A 94 -19.68 3.20 2.04
C GLY A 94 -20.06 4.67 1.84
N PHE A 95 -19.16 5.49 1.29
CA PHE A 95 -19.36 6.93 1.13
C PHE A 95 -19.39 7.30 -0.36
N SER A 96 -20.43 8.03 -0.79
CA SER A 96 -20.55 8.55 -2.16
C SER A 96 -20.59 10.08 -2.13
N ILE A 97 -19.64 10.71 -2.82
CA ILE A 97 -19.62 12.15 -3.06
C ILE A 97 -19.69 12.33 -4.57
N ASP A 98 -20.81 12.88 -5.05
CA ASP A 98 -21.06 13.07 -6.48
C ASP A 98 -20.78 14.49 -6.95
N PRO A 99 -20.41 14.67 -8.23
CA PRO A 99 -20.01 13.62 -9.17
C PRO A 99 -18.53 13.20 -8.95
N TRP A 100 -18.17 11.95 -9.28
CA TRP A 100 -16.81 11.36 -9.36
C TRP A 100 -15.87 11.35 -8.14
N ILE A 101 -16.04 12.24 -7.15
CA ILE A 101 -15.11 12.35 -6.00
C ILE A 101 -15.14 11.07 -5.15
N GLY A 102 -16.33 10.52 -4.91
CA GLY A 102 -16.48 9.25 -4.16
C GLY A 102 -15.76 8.10 -4.86
N SER A 103 -16.00 7.94 -6.16
CA SER A 103 -15.36 6.93 -7.02
C SER A 103 -13.84 7.07 -7.03
N LEU A 104 -13.33 8.30 -7.11
CA LEU A 104 -11.89 8.60 -7.06
C LEU A 104 -11.26 8.14 -5.75
N PHE A 105 -11.80 8.59 -4.61
CA PHE A 105 -11.25 8.22 -3.32
C PHE A 105 -11.37 6.72 -3.07
N LYS A 106 -12.49 6.09 -3.44
CA LYS A 106 -12.69 4.64 -3.31
C LYS A 106 -11.67 3.85 -4.13
N GLY A 107 -11.48 4.20 -5.40
CA GLY A 107 -10.55 3.48 -6.28
C GLY A 107 -9.09 3.64 -5.87
N VAL A 108 -8.65 4.88 -5.63
CA VAL A 108 -7.27 5.19 -5.26
C VAL A 108 -6.91 4.63 -3.88
N SER A 109 -7.77 4.82 -2.88
CA SER A 109 -7.51 4.29 -1.53
C SER A 109 -7.47 2.77 -1.51
N GLN A 110 -8.31 2.08 -2.29
CA GLN A 110 -8.29 0.62 -2.42
C GLN A 110 -6.96 0.11 -2.96
N ALA A 111 -6.50 0.65 -4.10
CA ALA A 111 -5.27 0.21 -4.73
C ALA A 111 -4.05 0.47 -3.83
N LEU A 112 -3.99 1.66 -3.21
CA LEU A 112 -2.92 1.99 -2.27
C LEU A 112 -3.00 1.12 -1.00
N ALA A 113 -4.20 0.78 -0.50
CA ALA A 113 -4.36 -0.06 0.67
C ALA A 113 -3.83 -1.47 0.42
N ILE A 114 -4.12 -2.06 -0.75
CA ILE A 114 -3.58 -3.37 -1.16
C ILE A 114 -2.04 -3.35 -1.16
N PHE A 115 -1.44 -2.26 -1.66
CA PHE A 115 0.01 -2.10 -1.69
C PHE A 115 0.63 -1.87 -0.30
N ILE A 116 0.04 -1.01 0.52
CA ILE A 116 0.66 -0.58 1.79
C ILE A 116 0.35 -1.54 2.95
N ALA A 117 -0.79 -2.23 2.95
CA ALA A 117 -1.22 -3.09 4.06
C ALA A 117 -0.15 -4.14 4.46
N PRO A 118 0.49 -4.88 3.53
CA PRO A 118 1.51 -5.86 3.91
C PRO A 118 2.73 -5.22 4.57
N ALA A 119 3.17 -4.05 4.07
CA ALA A 119 4.31 -3.33 4.65
C ALA A 119 4.01 -2.89 6.09
N VAL A 120 2.82 -2.31 6.31
CA VAL A 120 2.34 -1.89 7.63
C VAL A 120 2.22 -3.07 8.57
N GLY A 121 1.62 -4.18 8.12
CA GLY A 121 1.48 -5.38 8.94
C GLY A 121 2.82 -5.95 9.41
N ILE A 122 3.79 -6.06 8.50
CA ILE A 122 5.14 -6.53 8.82
C ILE A 122 5.82 -5.61 9.84
N LEU A 123 5.77 -4.29 9.63
CA LEU A 123 6.39 -3.33 10.52
C LEU A 123 5.68 -3.24 11.88
N ALA A 124 4.37 -3.41 11.92
CA ALA A 124 3.60 -3.46 13.17
C ALA A 124 3.99 -4.68 14.01
N ILE A 125 4.09 -5.86 13.41
CA ILE A 125 4.56 -7.08 14.08
C ILE A 125 5.97 -6.86 14.64
N LYS A 126 6.85 -6.24 13.85
CA LYS A 126 8.21 -5.90 14.30
C LYS A 126 8.19 -4.98 15.53
N ALA A 127 7.38 -3.93 15.51
CA ALA A 127 7.30 -2.97 16.60
C ALA A 127 6.84 -3.64 17.91
N ILE A 128 5.85 -4.54 17.83
CA ILE A 128 5.39 -5.32 18.98
C ILE A 128 6.51 -6.23 19.52
N TRP A 129 7.23 -6.92 18.62
CA TRP A 129 8.34 -7.79 18.98
C TRP A 129 9.48 -7.01 19.66
N ASP A 130 9.85 -5.85 19.13
CA ASP A 130 10.92 -5.02 19.68
C ASP A 130 10.55 -4.52 21.09
N ILE A 131 9.28 -4.13 21.34
CA ILE A 131 8.79 -3.75 22.68
C ILE A 131 8.90 -4.92 23.66
N GLY A 132 8.46 -6.12 23.27
CA GLY A 132 8.45 -7.29 24.15
C GLY A 132 9.81 -7.94 24.39
N LYS A 133 10.86 -7.55 23.66
CA LYS A 133 12.22 -8.08 23.81
C LYS A 133 13.10 -7.23 24.72
N ASP A 134 12.81 -5.93 24.79
CA ASP A 134 13.56 -4.97 25.61
C ASP A 134 12.97 -4.83 27.04
N GLU A 135 11.90 -5.56 27.34
CA GLU A 135 11.38 -5.89 28.67
C GLU A 135 11.85 -7.29 29.11
#